data_AF-A0A4S2MBB6-F1
#
_entry.id   AF-A0A4S2MBB6-F1
#
_cell.length_a   1.000
_cell.length_b   1.000
_cell.length_c   1.000
_cell.angle_alpha   90.00
_cell.angle_beta   90.00
_cell.angle_gamma   90.00
#
_symmetry.space_group_name_H-M   'P 1'
#
loop_
_entity.id
_entity.type
_entity.pdbx_description
1 polymer ?
#
loop_
_entity_poly.entity_id
_entity_poly.type
_entity_poly.pdbx_seq_one_letter_code
_entity_poly.pdbx_strand_id
1 'polypeptide(L)' 'MRRVIVQCREEKDIAVLLEVAKEFGAFLMKPENPERFDIVHFDVPEDRANQVEDFQRKLMETIPYVAVKIF' A
#
# COMPACT_ATOMS: atom_id res chain seq x y z
N MET A 1 -0.91 -5.52 -13.21
CA MET A 1 -1.19 -4.61 -12.08
C MET A 1 -1.98 -5.39 -11.07
N ARG A 2 -1.52 -5.40 -9.81
CA ARG A 2 -2.10 -6.18 -8.73
C ARG A 2 -2.69 -5.23 -7.69
N ARG A 3 -3.87 -5.56 -7.18
CA ARG A 3 -4.49 -4.74 -6.14
C ARG A 3 -3.93 -5.11 -4.77
N VAL A 4 -3.47 -4.09 -4.05
CA VAL A 4 -2.95 -4.21 -2.69
C VAL A 4 -3.75 -3.27 -1.80
N ILE A 5 -4.37 -3.83 -0.78
CA ILE A 5 -5.03 -3.06 0.28
C ILE A 5 -4.07 -2.99 1.46
N VAL A 6 -3.84 -1.77 1.95
CA VAL A 6 -2.97 -1.48 3.07
C VAL A 6 -3.78 -0.79 4.16
N GLN A 7 -3.69 -1.29 5.38
CA GLN A 7 -4.28 -0.66 6.55
C GLN A 7 -3.17 -0.21 7.51
N CYS A 8 -3.14 1.09 7.81
CA CYS A 8 -2.23 1.67 8.81
C CYS A 8 -2.95 1.80 10.14
N ARG A 9 -2.24 1.66 11.27
CA ARG A 9 -2.84 1.87 12.59
C ARG A 9 -2.92 3.34 12.96
N GLU A 10 -1.89 4.10 12.62
CA GLU A 10 -1.78 5.52 12.96
C GLU A 10 -1.81 6.38 11.69
N GLU A 11 -2.47 7.54 11.75
CA GLU A 11 -2.61 8.45 10.61
C GLU A 11 -1.25 8.96 10.11
N LYS A 12 -0.27 9.14 11.00
CA LYS A 12 1.10 9.55 10.66
C LYS A 12 1.79 8.58 9.71
N ASP A 13 1.41 7.29 9.74
CA ASP A 13 2.01 6.25 8.92
C ASP A 13 1.49 6.29 7.47
N ILE A 14 0.37 7.00 7.22
CA ILE A 14 -0.16 7.19 5.86
C ILE A 14 0.83 7.97 5.00
N ALA A 15 1.52 8.97 5.57
CA ALA A 15 2.56 9.70 4.84
C ALA A 15 3.70 8.79 4.40
N VAL A 16 4.15 7.89 5.29
CA VAL A 16 5.20 6.90 5.00
C VAL A 16 4.72 5.90 3.93
N LEU A 17 3.47 5.43 4.05
CA LEU A 17 2.82 4.56 3.07
C LEU A 17 2.82 5.18 1.66
N LEU A 18 2.46 6.47 1.55
CA LEU A 18 2.42 7.16 0.27
C LEU A 18 3.81 7.34 -0.36
N GLU A 19 4.84 7.58 0.45
CA GLU A 19 6.23 7.63 -0.04
C GLU A 19 6.71 6.27 -0.55
N VAL A 20 6.43 5.18 0.18
CA VAL A 20 6.74 3.81 -0.29
C VAL A 20 5.94 3.48 -1.54
N ALA A 21 4.65 3.83 -1.62
CA ALA A 21 3.83 3.61 -2.81
C ALA A 21 4.42 4.29 -4.06
N LYS A 22 4.92 5.52 -3.91
CA LYS A 22 5.55 6.27 -4.98
C LYS A 22 6.85 5.61 -5.47
N GLU A 23 7.67 5.06 -4.56
CA GLU A 23 8.90 4.31 -4.91
C GLU A 23 8.59 3.10 -5.82
N PHE A 24 7.44 2.45 -5.60
CA PHE A 24 7.01 1.26 -6.34
C PHE A 24 6.11 1.58 -7.54
N GLY A 25 5.87 2.86 -7.83
CA GLY A 25 4.96 3.29 -8.90
C GLY A 25 3.51 2.86 -8.67
N ALA A 26 3.12 2.64 -7.41
CA ALA A 26 1.78 2.21 -7.05
C ALA A 26 0.78 3.37 -7.18
N PHE A 27 -0.37 3.08 -7.79
CA PHE A 27 -1.42 4.05 -8.04
C PHE A 27 -2.45 4.02 -6.92
N LEU A 28 -2.64 5.17 -6.26
CA LEU A 28 -3.66 5.32 -5.24
C LEU A 28 -5.05 5.23 -5.89
N MET A 29 -5.82 4.23 -5.48
CA MET A 29 -7.21 4.07 -5.88
C MET A 29 -8.10 4.82 -4.90
N LYS A 30 -8.85 5.79 -5.41
CA LYS A 30 -9.86 6.49 -4.61
C LYS A 30 -11.00 5.50 -4.31
N PRO A 31 -11.28 5.15 -3.04
CA PRO A 31 -12.38 4.26 -2.73
C PRO A 31 -13.71 4.93 -3.09
N GLU A 32 -14.66 4.17 -3.66
CA GLU A 32 -16.01 4.66 -3.99
C GLU A 32 -16.81 5.00 -2.74
N ASN A 33 -16.57 4.27 -1.64
CA ASN A 33 -17.03 4.57 -0.29
C ASN A 33 -15.84 4.61 0.66
N PRO A 34 -15.49 5.77 1.26
CA PRO A 34 -14.44 5.83 2.27
C PRO A 34 -14.96 5.21 3.56
N GLU A 35 -14.91 3.88 3.65
CA GLU A 35 -15.40 3.17 4.84
C GLU A 35 -14.55 3.51 6.07
N ARG A 36 -13.24 3.80 5.89
CA ARG A 36 -12.35 4.40 6.90
C ARG A 36 -11.09 5.02 6.28
N PHE A 37 -10.55 6.07 6.91
CA PHE A 37 -9.31 6.75 6.47
C PHE A 37 -8.04 5.90 6.62
N ASP A 38 -8.08 4.86 7.44
CA ASP A 38 -6.93 4.00 7.75
C ASP A 38 -6.70 2.91 6.70
N ILE A 39 -7.65 2.68 5.78
CA ILE A 39 -7.56 1.68 4.70
C ILE A 39 -7.33 2.37 3.37
N VAL A 40 -6.22 2.02 2.72
CA VAL A 40 -5.77 2.61 1.47
C VAL A 40 -5.62 1.53 0.40
N HIS A 41 -6.12 1.80 -0.80
CA HIS A 41 -6.09 0.86 -1.90
C HIS A 41 -5.07 1.32 -2.94
N PHE A 42 -4.20 0.41 -3.35
CA PHE A 42 -3.22 0.65 -4.39
C PHE A 42 -3.34 -0.37 -5.52
N ASP A 43 -3.17 0.09 -6.76
CA ASP A 43 -2.82 -0.78 -7.88
C ASP A 43 -1.31 -0.70 -8.10
N VAL A 44 -0.62 -1.82 -7.88
CA VAL A 44 0.84 -1.93 -7.99
C VAL A 44 1.19 -2.50 -9.36
N PRO A 45 2.09 -1.87 -10.13
CA PRO A 45 2.55 -2.44 -11.39
C PRO A 45 3.32 -3.75 -11.17
N GLU A 46 3.26 -4.62 -12.17
CA GLU A 46 3.94 -5.93 -12.19
C GLU A 46 4.98 -5.96 -13.30
N ASP A 47 5.61 -4.82 -13.56
CA ASP A 47 6.56 -4.64 -14.66
C ASP A 47 7.87 -5.37 -14.38
N ARG A 48 8.15 -5.66 -13.10
CA ARG A 48 9.32 -6.40 -12.63
C ARG A 48 8.88 -7.65 -11.85
N ALA A 49 9.71 -8.69 -11.92
CA ALA A 49 9.51 -9.90 -11.13
C ALA A 49 9.47 -9.56 -9.63
N ASN A 50 8.51 -10.14 -8.90
CA ASN A 50 8.30 -9.98 -7.46
C ASN A 50 8.01 -8.55 -6.97
N GLN A 51 7.61 -7.63 -7.85
CA GLN A 51 7.42 -6.22 -7.47
C GLN A 51 6.35 -6.02 -6.39
N VAL A 52 5.29 -6.82 -6.41
CA VAL A 52 4.19 -6.74 -5.44
C VAL A 52 4.63 -7.28 -4.08
N GLU A 53 5.37 -8.38 -4.08
CA GLU A 53 5.95 -8.99 -2.89
C GLU A 53 7.01 -8.07 -2.25
N ASP A 54 7.86 -7.45 -3.07
CA ASP A 54 8.84 -6.47 -2.61
C ASP A 54 8.17 -5.22 -2.02
N PHE A 55 7.07 -4.76 -2.63
CA PHE A 55 6.25 -3.68 -2.10
C PHE A 55 5.67 -4.04 -0.72
N GLN A 56 5.04 -5.22 -0.60
CA GLN A 56 4.54 -5.72 0.68
C GLN A 56 5.64 -5.79 1.74
N ARG A 57 6.80 -6.37 1.40
CA ARG A 57 7.92 -6.51 2.33
C ARG A 57 8.40 -5.13 2.81
N LYS A 58 8.57 -4.19 1.89
CA LYS A 58 9.00 -2.81 2.22
C LYS A 58 8.03 -2.13 3.17
N LEU A 59 6.71 -2.27 2.94
CA LEU A 59 5.69 -1.72 3.84
C LEU A 59 5.81 -2.32 5.25
N MET A 60 5.93 -3.65 5.36
CA MET A 60 6.04 -4.34 6.64
C MET A 60 7.33 -4.02 7.40
N GLU A 61 8.42 -3.72 6.69
CA GLU A 61 9.69 -3.28 7.30
C GLU A 61 9.67 -1.81 7.74
N THR A 62 8.92 -0.96 7.03
CA THR A 62 8.96 0.49 7.23
C THR A 62 7.87 0.99 8.20
N ILE A 63 6.68 0.38 8.16
CA ILE A 63 5.53 0.84 8.93
C ILE A 63 5.23 -0.17 10.06
N PRO A 64 5.39 0.23 11.33
CA PRO A 64 5.01 -0.60 12.45
C PRO A 64 3.51 -0.92 12.41
N TYR A 65 3.15 -2.19 12.62
CA TYR A 65 1.74 -2.61 12.71
C TYR A 65 0.89 -2.31 11.46
N VAL A 66 1.46 -2.48 10.26
CA VAL A 66 0.72 -2.44 9.00
C VAL A 66 0.07 -3.78 8.67
N ALA A 67 -1.15 -3.77 8.15
CA ALA A 67 -1.77 -4.94 7.54
C ALA A 67 -1.82 -4.78 6.03
N VAL A 68 -1.39 -5.81 5.29
CA VAL A 68 -1.33 -5.80 3.83
C VAL A 68 -2.08 -7.01 3.28
N LYS A 69 -2.98 -6.78 2.32
CA LYS A 69 -3.72 -7.83 1.60
C LYS A 69 -3.55 -7.66 0.10
N ILE A 70 -2.99 -8.67 -0.56
CA ILE A 70 -2.83 -8.74 -2.01
C ILE A 70 -4.03 -9.51 -2.59
N PHE A 71 -4.67 -8.97 -3.64
CA PHE A 71 -5.83 -9.55 -4.32
C PHE A 71 -5.49 -9.99 -5.73
#